data_AF-A0A7Y4R534-F1
#
_entry.id   AF-A0A7Y4R534-F1
#
_cell.length_a   1.000
_cell.length_b   1.000
_cell.length_c   1.000
_cell.angle_alpha   90.00
_cell.angle_beta   90.00
_cell.angle_gamma   90.00
#
_symmetry.space_group_name_H-M   'P 1'
#
loop_
_entity.id
_entity.type
_entity.pdbx_description
1 polymer ?
#
loop_
_entity_poly.entity_id
_entity_poly.type
_entity_poly.pdbx_seq_one_letter_code
_entity_poly.pdbx_strand_id
1 'polypeptide(L)'
;MNRIGVEVLNQVDKTVEGFAELIKIQLLPPIFLNFISIYKIGYDSFKTELIVLNDEAMDFYALTTITTYDGVMMGDEEYFGTIDQVFPYIKILDEIEKYKNKKEYWNKMGFIQIGLIYEGDVLLLGVEDHNRDEIWRYGQGLLSNVHSKLEDNIFDLFMRSKEILLQEDLVDWGVKPIQIYKLLSENFWRVRKGNI
;
A
#
# COMPACT_ATOMS: atom_id res chain seq x y z
N MET A 1 10.80 5.11 -16.82
CA MET A 1 9.85 5.28 -15.69
C MET A 1 8.48 4.81 -16.14
N ASN A 2 8.02 3.67 -15.63
CA ASN A 2 6.70 3.12 -15.91
C ASN A 2 5.64 3.84 -15.05
N ARG A 3 5.00 4.89 -15.57
CA ARG A 3 4.10 5.78 -14.82
C ARG A 3 2.91 5.10 -14.11
N ILE A 4 2.60 3.86 -14.50
CA ILE A 4 1.37 3.15 -14.14
C ILE A 4 1.28 2.86 -12.64
N GLY A 5 2.39 2.50 -11.99
CA GLY A 5 2.35 2.06 -10.58
C GLY A 5 1.94 3.17 -9.63
N VAL A 6 2.55 4.36 -9.73
CA VAL A 6 2.21 5.49 -8.85
C VAL A 6 0.85 6.12 -9.13
N GLU A 7 0.22 5.82 -10.27
CA GLU A 7 -1.13 6.30 -10.59
C GLU A 7 -2.20 5.66 -9.70
N VAL A 8 -1.91 4.51 -9.07
CA VAL A 8 -2.80 3.82 -8.11
C VAL A 8 -2.90 4.53 -6.77
N LEU A 9 -2.03 5.51 -6.51
CA LEU A 9 -2.05 6.28 -5.27
C LEU A 9 -2.94 7.52 -5.41
N ASN A 10 -3.67 7.84 -4.35
CA ASN A 10 -4.37 9.11 -4.24
C ASN A 10 -3.35 10.24 -4.05
N GLN A 11 -3.50 11.31 -4.83
CA GLN A 11 -2.72 12.53 -4.62
C GLN A 11 -3.25 13.27 -3.39
N VAL A 12 -2.38 13.98 -2.68
CA VAL A 12 -2.83 14.79 -1.56
C VAL A 12 -3.70 15.95 -2.05
N ASP A 13 -4.81 16.20 -1.37
CA ASP A 13 -5.55 17.45 -1.52
C ASP A 13 -4.67 18.63 -1.08
N LYS A 14 -5.01 19.86 -1.50
CA LYS A 14 -4.16 21.06 -1.35
C LYS A 14 -3.70 21.40 0.10
N THR A 15 -4.13 20.64 1.10
CA THR A 15 -3.72 20.71 2.51
C THR A 15 -3.43 19.31 3.03
N VAL A 16 -2.14 18.93 3.09
CA VAL A 16 -1.74 17.66 3.73
C VAL A 16 -1.85 17.82 5.24
N GLU A 17 -2.75 17.08 5.88
CA GLU A 17 -2.81 17.03 7.35
C GLU A 17 -1.56 16.30 7.89
N GLY A 18 -0.89 16.87 8.90
CA GLY A 18 0.28 16.26 9.55
C GLY A 18 1.61 16.31 8.79
N PHE A 19 1.64 16.68 7.49
CA PHE A 19 2.90 16.80 6.75
C PHE A 19 3.86 17.82 7.37
N ALA A 20 3.34 18.99 7.76
CA ALA A 20 4.15 20.04 8.38
C ALA A 20 4.85 19.59 9.67
N GLU A 21 4.34 18.55 10.34
CA GLU A 21 4.95 17.94 11.51
C GLU A 21 6.08 16.99 11.10
N LEU A 22 5.82 16.13 10.11
CA LEU A 22 6.80 15.15 9.61
C LEU A 22 8.04 15.81 8.98
N ILE A 23 7.91 16.89 8.21
CA ILE A 23 9.06 17.57 7.56
C ILE A 23 10.04 18.14 8.58
N LYS A 24 9.60 18.48 9.79
CA LYS A 24 10.47 19.02 10.84
C LYS A 24 11.40 17.96 11.42
N ILE A 25 11.18 16.69 11.10
CA ILE A 25 11.91 15.56 11.66
C ILE A 25 13.07 15.21 10.74
N GLN A 26 14.28 15.55 11.17
CA GLN A 26 15.52 15.27 10.40
C GLN A 26 15.82 13.77 10.23
N LEU A 27 15.19 12.90 11.03
CA LEU A 27 15.35 11.45 10.94
C LEU A 27 14.78 10.89 9.63
N LEU A 28 13.69 11.47 9.12
CA LEU A 28 13.02 10.92 7.94
C LEU A 28 13.84 11.20 6.68
N PRO A 29 14.06 10.20 5.82
CA PRO A 29 14.77 10.39 4.57
C PRO A 29 14.05 11.37 3.63
N PRO A 30 14.79 12.25 2.92
CA PRO A 30 14.19 13.22 2.00
C PRO A 30 13.32 12.62 0.89
N ILE A 31 13.66 11.41 0.41
CA ILE A 31 12.86 10.74 -0.64
C ILE A 31 11.49 10.36 -0.08
N PHE A 32 11.44 9.81 1.14
CA PHE A 32 10.17 9.51 1.81
C PHE A 32 9.35 10.77 2.09
N LEU A 33 10.00 11.85 2.55
CA LEU A 33 9.32 13.14 2.75
C LEU A 33 8.73 13.69 1.44
N ASN A 34 9.46 13.55 0.32
CA ASN A 34 8.95 13.92 -0.99
C ASN A 34 7.74 13.05 -1.39
N PHE A 35 7.78 11.75 -1.15
CA PHE A 35 6.68 10.84 -1.43
C PHE A 35 5.38 11.27 -0.71
N ILE A 36 5.43 11.47 0.60
CA ILE A 36 4.25 11.87 1.39
C ILE A 36 3.80 13.32 1.12
N SER A 37 4.63 14.13 0.45
CA SER A 37 4.24 15.46 0.00
C SER A 37 3.36 15.43 -1.26
N ILE A 38 3.43 14.33 -2.02
CA ILE A 38 2.74 14.16 -3.30
C ILE A 38 1.52 13.23 -3.12
N TYR A 39 1.66 12.17 -2.33
CA TYR A 39 0.66 11.11 -2.19
C TYR A 39 0.05 11.04 -0.79
N LYS A 40 -1.25 10.70 -0.74
CA LYS A 40 -1.94 10.42 0.54
C LYS A 40 -1.34 9.17 1.17
N ILE A 41 -1.22 9.21 2.49
CA ILE A 41 -0.90 8.05 3.33
C ILE A 41 -2.08 7.78 4.28
N GLY A 42 -2.12 6.59 4.88
CA GLY A 42 -3.22 6.13 5.71
C GLY A 42 -4.16 5.17 4.98
N TYR A 43 -5.29 4.87 5.61
CA TYR A 43 -6.23 3.83 5.16
C TYR A 43 -6.82 4.10 3.77
N ASP A 44 -6.93 5.36 3.37
CA ASP A 44 -7.51 5.79 2.08
C ASP A 44 -6.43 6.24 1.07
N SER A 45 -5.19 5.78 1.25
CA SER A 45 -4.04 6.15 0.39
C SER A 45 -4.14 5.60 -1.03
N PHE A 46 -4.87 4.50 -1.19
CA PHE A 46 -5.01 3.76 -2.43
C PHE A 46 -6.27 4.11 -3.19
N LYS A 47 -6.18 4.13 -4.52
CA LYS A 47 -7.34 4.14 -5.41
C LYS A 47 -7.82 2.71 -5.55
N THR A 48 -9.05 2.48 -5.15
CA THR A 48 -9.71 1.19 -5.29
C THR A 48 -10.99 1.40 -6.06
N GLU A 49 -11.20 0.64 -7.13
CA GLU A 49 -12.48 0.60 -7.81
C GLU A 49 -13.50 -0.09 -6.91
N LEU A 50 -14.68 0.51 -6.78
CA LEU A 50 -15.76 -0.02 -5.96
C LEU A 50 -16.84 -0.62 -6.85
N ILE A 51 -17.54 -1.64 -6.36
CA ILE A 51 -18.70 -2.24 -7.02
C ILE A 51 -19.91 -2.25 -6.08
N VAL A 52 -21.09 -1.98 -6.65
CA VAL A 52 -22.38 -2.15 -5.99
C VAL A 52 -23.02 -3.43 -6.52
N LEU A 53 -23.29 -4.37 -5.62
CA LEU A 53 -23.93 -5.66 -5.95
C LEU A 53 -25.46 -5.56 -5.91
N ASN A 54 -26.00 -4.69 -5.04
CA ASN A 54 -27.43 -4.44 -4.91
C ASN A 54 -27.72 -2.94 -4.93
N ASP A 55 -28.38 -2.49 -6.00
CA ASP A 55 -28.74 -1.08 -6.21
C ASP A 55 -29.67 -0.50 -5.14
N GLU A 56 -30.43 -1.33 -4.42
CA GLU A 56 -31.38 -0.85 -3.39
C GLU A 56 -30.67 -0.46 -2.09
N ALA A 57 -29.66 -1.24 -1.68
CA ALA A 57 -28.90 -0.98 -0.45
C ALA A 57 -27.74 -0.02 -0.67
N MET A 58 -27.23 0.08 -1.90
CA MET A 58 -26.04 0.88 -2.25
C MET A 58 -24.82 0.53 -1.38
N ASP A 59 -24.70 -0.75 -1.00
CA ASP A 59 -23.52 -1.27 -0.32
C ASP A 59 -22.36 -1.37 -1.31
N PHE A 60 -21.24 -0.74 -0.96
CA PHE A 60 -20.02 -0.70 -1.77
C PHE A 60 -19.04 -1.77 -1.32
N TYR A 61 -18.52 -2.51 -2.28
CA TYR A 61 -17.48 -3.51 -2.09
C TYR A 61 -16.25 -3.12 -2.91
N ALA A 62 -15.06 -3.48 -2.44
CA ALA A 62 -13.86 -3.35 -3.24
C ALA A 62 -13.97 -4.31 -4.43
N LEU A 63 -13.83 -3.79 -5.65
CA LEU A 63 -13.76 -4.61 -6.87
C LEU A 63 -12.32 -5.03 -7.16
N THR A 64 -11.38 -4.19 -6.77
CA THR A 64 -9.97 -4.35 -7.05
C THR A 64 -9.14 -4.31 -5.77
N THR A 65 -7.91 -4.78 -5.87
CA THR A 65 -6.88 -4.62 -4.85
C THR A 65 -5.56 -4.23 -5.51
N ILE A 66 -4.62 -3.70 -4.72
CA ILE A 66 -3.33 -3.27 -5.23
C ILE A 66 -2.27 -4.26 -4.76
N THR A 67 -1.74 -5.01 -5.70
CA THR A 67 -0.59 -5.90 -5.46
C THR A 67 0.69 -5.18 -5.82
N THR A 68 1.78 -5.47 -5.13
CA THR A 68 3.11 -4.90 -5.44
C THR A 68 4.06 -5.97 -5.94
N TYR A 69 3.92 -7.19 -5.43
CA TYR A 69 4.60 -8.38 -5.92
C TYR A 69 3.53 -9.42 -6.23
N ASP A 70 3.52 -9.91 -7.46
CA ASP A 70 2.60 -10.95 -7.92
C ASP A 70 3.41 -11.92 -8.78
N GLY A 71 3.79 -13.05 -8.18
CA GLY A 71 4.64 -14.06 -8.81
C GLY A 71 6.04 -13.55 -9.16
N VAL A 72 6.57 -12.59 -8.40
CA VAL A 72 7.92 -12.05 -8.68
C VAL A 72 8.96 -12.99 -8.11
N MET A 73 9.86 -13.50 -8.96
CA MET A 73 10.98 -14.32 -8.51
C MET A 73 11.95 -13.51 -7.65
N MET A 74 12.10 -13.89 -6.39
CA MET A 74 13.06 -13.32 -5.44
C MET A 74 13.94 -14.44 -4.88
N GLY A 75 15.15 -14.58 -5.42
CA GLY A 75 15.94 -15.79 -5.22
C GLY A 75 15.32 -16.95 -6.00
N ASP A 76 15.01 -18.04 -5.30
CA ASP A 76 14.44 -19.26 -5.88
C ASP A 76 12.94 -19.46 -5.56
N GLU A 77 12.26 -18.45 -5.01
CA GLU A 77 10.83 -18.48 -4.68
C GLU A 77 10.03 -17.40 -5.42
N GLU A 78 8.77 -17.73 -5.72
CA GLU A 78 7.79 -16.75 -6.17
C GLU A 78 7.25 -15.97 -4.96
N TYR A 79 7.44 -14.65 -4.98
CA TYR A 79 6.97 -13.77 -3.94
C TYR A 79 5.67 -13.08 -4.33
N PHE A 80 4.71 -13.13 -3.41
CA PHE A 80 3.44 -12.41 -3.46
C PHE A 80 3.41 -11.42 -2.30
N GLY A 81 3.07 -10.18 -2.59
CA GLY A 81 3.09 -9.10 -1.63
C GLY A 81 2.10 -8.01 -2.01
N THR A 82 1.11 -7.80 -1.16
CA THR A 82 0.13 -6.74 -1.26
C THR A 82 0.42 -5.73 -0.16
N ILE A 83 0.55 -4.45 -0.52
CA ILE A 83 0.69 -3.40 0.48
C ILE A 83 -0.70 -3.13 1.02
N ASP A 84 -0.90 -3.38 2.31
CA ASP A 84 -2.19 -3.11 2.94
C ASP A 84 -2.35 -1.62 3.18
N GLN A 85 -1.33 -0.99 3.76
CA GLN A 85 -1.36 0.43 4.08
C GLN A 85 0.04 1.00 4.33
N VAL A 86 0.23 2.25 3.94
CA VAL A 86 1.20 3.14 4.59
C VAL A 86 0.47 3.83 5.75
N PHE A 87 1.09 3.85 6.92
CA PHE A 87 0.49 4.39 8.11
C PHE A 87 0.14 5.88 7.99
N PRO A 88 -0.95 6.34 8.64
CA PRO A 88 -1.23 7.77 8.76
C PRO A 88 -0.14 8.45 9.59
N TYR A 89 0.01 9.76 9.40
CA TYR A 89 1.12 10.54 10.00
C TYR A 89 1.25 10.35 11.51
N ILE A 90 0.14 10.29 12.25
CA ILE A 90 0.13 10.10 13.71
C ILE A 90 0.86 8.81 14.11
N LYS A 91 0.59 7.71 13.40
CA LYS A 91 1.28 6.43 13.66
C LYS A 91 2.75 6.51 13.29
N ILE A 92 3.12 7.21 12.21
CA ILE A 92 4.53 7.41 11.84
C ILE A 92 5.25 8.20 12.95
N LEU A 93 4.61 9.21 13.54
CA LEU A 93 5.16 9.95 14.69
C LEU A 93 5.39 9.03 15.89
N ASP A 94 4.43 8.15 16.19
CA ASP A 94 4.58 7.14 17.25
C ASP A 94 5.76 6.20 16.97
N GLU A 95 5.91 5.73 15.73
CA GLU A 95 7.03 4.86 15.31
C GLU A 95 8.39 5.57 15.41
N ILE A 96 8.44 6.88 15.16
CA ILE A 96 9.64 7.70 15.38
C ILE A 96 10.00 7.76 16.87
N GLU A 97 9.03 7.91 17.76
CA GLU A 97 9.28 7.86 19.20
C GLU A 97 9.72 6.47 19.65
N LYS A 98 9.13 5.40 19.12
CA LYS A 98 9.61 4.03 19.36
C LYS A 98 11.06 3.84 18.89
N TYR A 99 11.39 4.38 17.73
CA TYR A 99 12.74 4.34 17.18
C TYR A 99 13.77 5.08 18.03
N LYS A 100 13.46 6.31 18.48
CA LYS A 100 14.34 7.08 19.38
C LYS A 100 14.65 6.30 20.66
N ASN A 101 13.68 5.53 21.15
CA ASN A 101 13.81 4.69 22.33
C ASN A 101 14.30 3.25 22.01
N LYS A 102 14.56 2.94 20.72
CA LYS A 102 14.98 1.62 20.22
C LYS A 102 14.14 0.46 20.78
N LYS A 103 12.81 0.65 20.83
CA LYS A 103 11.85 -0.29 21.46
C LYS A 103 11.78 -1.63 20.75
N GLU A 104 11.75 -1.62 19.43
CA GLU A 104 11.64 -2.83 18.61
C GLU A 104 13.00 -3.31 18.08
N TYR A 105 13.08 -4.58 17.66
CA TYR A 105 14.30 -5.14 17.11
C TYR A 105 14.76 -4.40 15.84
N TRP A 106 13.85 -4.12 14.90
CA TRP A 106 14.16 -3.36 13.68
C TRP A 106 14.58 -1.91 13.98
N ASN A 107 14.13 -1.30 15.08
CA ASN A 107 14.62 0.02 15.47
C ASN A 107 16.12 -0.01 15.80
N LYS A 108 16.60 -1.08 16.42
CA LYS A 108 18.04 -1.29 16.70
C LYS A 108 18.84 -1.51 15.43
N MET A 109 18.20 -1.96 14.36
CA MET A 109 18.80 -2.15 13.03
C MET A 109 18.71 -0.90 12.14
N GLY A 110 18.24 0.24 12.66
CA GLY A 110 18.18 1.48 11.88
C GLY A 110 16.92 1.64 11.04
N PHE A 111 15.82 0.97 11.39
CA PHE A 111 14.54 1.04 10.66
C PHE A 111 13.39 1.59 11.51
N ILE A 112 12.46 2.26 10.85
CA ILE A 112 11.15 2.61 11.41
C ILE A 112 10.05 1.86 10.67
N GLN A 113 8.98 1.50 11.36
CA GLN A 113 7.79 0.96 10.69
C GLN A 113 7.01 2.10 10.04
N ILE A 114 6.62 1.90 8.79
CA ILE A 114 5.84 2.87 8.01
C ILE A 114 4.53 2.29 7.48
N GLY A 115 4.26 1.00 7.68
CA GLY A 115 3.07 0.38 7.14
C GLY A 115 2.97 -1.12 7.43
N LEU A 116 2.06 -1.75 6.70
CA LEU A 116 1.84 -3.19 6.71
C LEU A 116 1.78 -3.73 5.29
N ILE A 117 2.22 -4.98 5.17
CA ILE A 117 2.07 -5.84 4.00
C ILE A 117 1.15 -6.99 4.44
N TYR A 118 0.39 -7.52 3.49
CA TYR A 118 -0.52 -8.66 3.64
C TYR A 118 0.06 -9.78 4.52
N GLU A 119 -0.82 -10.45 5.27
CA GLU A 119 -0.51 -11.42 6.35
C GLU A 119 0.15 -10.83 7.61
N GLY A 120 0.13 -9.50 7.77
CA GLY A 120 0.59 -8.84 8.99
C GLY A 120 2.11 -8.61 9.04
N ASP A 121 2.79 -8.81 7.91
CA ASP A 121 4.18 -8.43 7.75
C ASP A 121 4.34 -6.90 7.84
N VAL A 122 5.45 -6.48 8.43
CA VAL A 122 5.72 -5.06 8.71
C VAL A 122 6.47 -4.43 7.54
N LEU A 123 6.00 -3.27 7.07
CA LEU A 123 6.71 -2.43 6.10
C LEU A 123 7.64 -1.46 6.85
N LEU A 124 8.93 -1.52 6.53
CA LEU A 124 10.00 -0.78 7.19
C LEU A 124 10.67 0.23 6.24
N LEU A 125 11.10 1.36 6.80
CA LEU A 125 11.90 2.39 6.14
C LEU A 125 13.24 2.52 6.86
N GLY A 126 14.34 2.44 6.12
CA GLY A 126 15.68 2.68 6.65
C GLY A 126 15.97 4.16 6.84
N VAL A 127 16.51 4.51 8.01
CA VAL A 127 16.73 5.90 8.45
C VAL A 127 18.16 6.19 8.90
N GLU A 128 19.03 5.18 8.91
CA GLU A 128 20.46 5.34 9.22
C GLU A 128 21.28 5.35 7.91
N ASP A 129 22.49 5.90 7.94
CA ASP A 129 23.28 6.15 6.71
C ASP A 129 23.52 4.91 5.84
N HIS A 130 23.59 3.72 6.45
CA HIS A 130 23.90 2.47 5.76
C HIS A 130 22.68 1.80 5.10
N ASN A 131 21.46 2.18 5.48
CA ASN A 131 20.20 1.62 4.97
C ASN A 131 19.21 2.72 4.56
N ARG A 132 19.68 3.96 4.45
CA ARG A 132 18.83 5.13 4.23
C ARG A 132 17.99 4.97 2.97
N ASP A 133 16.72 5.37 3.06
CA ASP A 133 15.70 5.29 2.01
C ASP A 133 15.23 3.86 1.69
N GLU A 134 15.99 2.82 2.01
CA GLU A 134 15.65 1.44 1.67
C GLU A 134 14.31 1.01 2.30
N ILE A 135 13.54 0.25 1.51
CA ILE A 135 12.28 -0.34 1.95
C ILE A 135 12.51 -1.80 2.26
N TRP A 136 12.10 -2.20 3.45
CA TRP A 136 12.26 -3.56 3.95
C TRP A 136 10.92 -4.13 4.41
N ARG A 137 10.84 -5.45 4.44
CA ARG A 137 9.81 -6.20 5.14
C ARG A 137 10.37 -6.82 6.42
N TYR A 138 9.52 -6.98 7.43
CA TYR A 138 9.81 -7.81 8.60
C TYR A 138 8.60 -8.70 8.93
N GLY A 139 8.79 -10.02 8.91
CA GLY A 139 7.74 -11.03 9.09
C GLY A 139 8.03 -12.32 8.30
N GLN A 140 7.09 -13.25 8.19
CA GLN A 140 7.39 -14.64 7.75
C GLN A 140 7.22 -14.95 6.25
N GLY A 141 6.57 -14.09 5.46
CA GLY A 141 6.33 -14.31 4.02
C GLY A 141 7.49 -14.78 3.11
N LEU A 142 8.52 -13.97 2.84
CA LEU A 142 9.54 -14.23 1.78
C LEU A 142 10.65 -15.18 2.26
N LEU A 143 10.87 -16.33 1.61
CA LEU A 143 11.97 -17.28 1.92
C LEU A 143 11.98 -17.79 3.37
N SER A 144 10.85 -17.70 4.09
CA SER A 144 10.81 -17.80 5.57
C SER A 144 11.79 -16.86 6.29
N ASN A 145 12.28 -15.83 5.60
CA ASN A 145 13.19 -14.83 6.13
C ASN A 145 12.40 -13.79 6.91
N VAL A 146 12.78 -13.67 8.18
CA VAL A 146 12.15 -12.73 9.13
C VAL A 146 12.32 -11.28 8.69
N HIS A 147 13.35 -10.96 7.89
CA HIS A 147 13.50 -9.63 7.31
C HIS A 147 14.17 -9.70 5.93
N SER A 148 13.77 -8.84 5.00
CA SER A 148 14.37 -8.76 3.67
C SER A 148 14.19 -7.38 3.07
N LYS A 149 15.18 -6.95 2.29
CA LYS A 149 15.06 -5.74 1.47
C LYS A 149 14.07 -5.99 0.34
N LEU A 150 13.16 -5.05 0.15
CA LEU A 150 12.19 -5.04 -0.94
C LEU A 150 12.68 -4.16 -2.08
N GLU A 151 12.97 -2.88 -1.79
CA GLU A 151 13.39 -1.91 -2.81
C GLU A 151 14.37 -0.88 -2.24
N ASP A 152 14.97 -0.08 -3.13
CA ASP A 152 15.89 1.00 -2.77
C ASP A 152 15.18 2.24 -2.21
N ASN A 153 13.90 2.46 -2.54
CA ASN A 153 13.09 3.53 -1.96
C ASN A 153 11.58 3.31 -2.15
N ILE A 154 10.80 4.17 -1.49
CA ILE A 154 9.33 4.11 -1.48
C ILE A 154 8.70 4.32 -2.87
N PHE A 155 9.31 5.12 -3.75
CA PHE A 155 8.79 5.28 -5.10
C PHE A 155 8.99 4.00 -5.90
N ASP A 156 10.16 3.36 -5.82
CA ASP A 156 10.43 2.10 -6.51
C ASP A 156 9.47 0.99 -6.06
N LEU A 157 9.13 0.96 -4.77
CA LEU A 157 8.08 0.08 -4.24
C LEU A 157 6.75 0.30 -4.96
N PHE A 158 6.23 1.53 -4.95
CA PHE A 158 4.93 1.83 -5.57
C PHE A 158 4.94 1.81 -7.10
N MET A 159 6.11 1.89 -7.73
CA MET A 159 6.26 1.74 -9.18
C MET A 159 6.00 0.30 -9.65
N ARG A 160 6.08 -0.68 -8.74
CA ARG A 160 5.69 -2.07 -9.01
C ARG A 160 4.23 -2.35 -8.75
N SER A 161 3.57 -1.48 -8.01
CA SER A 161 2.17 -1.66 -7.65
C SER A 161 1.30 -1.71 -8.90
N LYS A 162 0.35 -2.64 -8.89
CA LYS A 162 -0.65 -2.83 -9.94
C LYS A 162 -1.99 -3.11 -9.31
N GLU A 163 -3.01 -2.46 -9.86
CA GLU A 163 -4.39 -2.76 -9.52
C GLU A 163 -4.80 -4.07 -10.22
N ILE A 164 -5.36 -5.00 -9.45
CA ILE A 164 -5.87 -6.28 -9.94
C ILE A 164 -7.33 -6.48 -9.53
N LEU A 165 -8.07 -7.24 -10.33
CA LEU A 165 -9.45 -7.62 -10.03
C LEU A 165 -9.50 -8.70 -8.96
N LEU A 166 -10.36 -8.54 -7.95
CA LEU A 166 -10.62 -9.57 -6.93
C LEU A 166 -11.50 -10.69 -7.51
N GLN A 167 -10.87 -11.61 -8.26
CA GLN A 167 -11.59 -12.66 -8.98
C GLN A 167 -12.31 -13.66 -8.07
N GLU A 168 -11.72 -13.99 -6.92
CA GLU A 168 -12.32 -14.90 -5.94
C GLU A 168 -13.62 -14.32 -5.40
N ASP A 169 -13.62 -13.04 -5.01
CA ASP A 169 -14.81 -12.33 -4.57
C ASP A 169 -15.92 -12.32 -5.64
N LEU A 170 -15.56 -12.09 -6.91
CA LEU A 170 -16.54 -12.15 -8.00
C LEU A 170 -17.19 -13.54 -8.13
N VAL A 171 -16.41 -14.62 -7.94
CA VAL A 171 -16.93 -15.98 -7.95
C VAL A 171 -17.89 -16.20 -6.78
N ASP A 172 -17.51 -15.75 -5.58
CA ASP A 172 -18.33 -15.85 -4.37
C ASP A 172 -19.64 -15.06 -4.48
N TRP A 173 -19.61 -13.91 -5.16
CA TRP A 173 -20.81 -13.12 -5.47
C TRP A 173 -21.62 -13.67 -6.65
N GLY A 174 -21.14 -14.71 -7.35
CA GLY A 174 -21.77 -15.25 -8.55
C GLY A 174 -21.78 -14.28 -9.74
N VAL A 175 -20.85 -13.34 -9.77
CA VAL A 175 -20.75 -12.27 -10.78
C VAL A 175 -19.69 -12.65 -11.83
N LYS A 176 -20.08 -12.69 -13.10
CA LYS A 176 -19.13 -12.83 -14.21
C LYS A 176 -18.59 -11.45 -14.62
N PRO A 177 -17.30 -11.31 -14.99
CA PRO A 177 -16.73 -10.04 -15.43
C PRO A 177 -17.53 -9.33 -16.54
N ILE A 178 -18.15 -10.08 -17.45
CA ILE A 178 -18.99 -9.54 -18.54
C ILE A 178 -20.27 -8.82 -18.05
N GLN A 179 -20.69 -9.06 -16.81
CA GLN A 179 -21.85 -8.41 -16.19
C GLN A 179 -21.50 -7.05 -15.57
N ILE A 180 -20.21 -6.75 -15.41
CA ILE A 180 -19.75 -5.55 -14.71
C ILE A 180 -19.74 -4.37 -15.68
N TYR A 181 -20.31 -3.23 -15.26
CA TYR A 181 -20.34 -2.01 -16.06
C TYR A 181 -20.28 -0.76 -15.18
N LYS A 182 -19.85 0.36 -15.75
CA LYS A 182 -19.77 1.67 -15.09
C LYS A 182 -20.49 2.70 -15.93
N LEU A 183 -21.40 3.46 -15.32
CA LEU A 183 -22.01 4.61 -15.98
C LEU A 183 -21.01 5.77 -15.97
N LEU A 184 -21.02 6.60 -17.01
CA LEU A 184 -20.06 7.72 -17.14
C LEU A 184 -20.11 8.73 -15.99
N SER A 185 -21.27 8.86 -15.33
CA SER A 185 -21.49 9.78 -14.20
C SER A 185 -21.14 9.18 -12.84
N GLU A 186 -20.71 7.92 -12.79
CA GLU A 186 -20.49 7.19 -11.53
C GLU A 186 -19.01 6.89 -11.32
N ASN A 187 -18.57 6.96 -10.06
CA ASN A 187 -17.22 6.58 -9.63
C ASN A 187 -17.13 5.13 -9.16
N PHE A 188 -18.19 4.32 -9.34
CA PHE A 188 -18.26 2.92 -8.96
C PHE A 188 -18.86 2.07 -10.09
N TRP A 189 -18.63 0.76 -10.02
CA TRP A 189 -19.14 -0.24 -10.94
C TRP A 189 -20.45 -0.85 -10.43
N ARG A 190 -21.22 -1.41 -11.35
CA ARG A 190 -22.49 -2.10 -11.11
C ARG A 190 -22.48 -3.47 -11.76
N VAL A 191 -23.38 -4.33 -11.30
CA VAL A 191 -23.63 -5.64 -11.91
C VAL A 191 -24.93 -5.60 -12.71
N ARG A 192 -24.88 -5.96 -14.00
CA ARG A 192 -26.09 -6.17 -14.79
C ARG A 192 -26.83 -7.39 -14.25
N LYS A 193 -28.06 -7.18 -13.78
CA LYS A 193 -28.99 -8.28 -13.54
C LYS A 193 -29.30 -8.94 -14.89
N GLY A 194 -28.69 -10.10 -15.13
CA GLY A 194 -29.03 -10.97 -16.24
C GLY A 194 -30.13 -11.92 -15.80
N ASN A 195 -31.21 -12.01 -16.57
CA ASN A 195 -32.11 -13.15 -16.48
C ASN A 195 -31.28 -14.41 -16.74
N ILE A 196 -31.16 -15.29 -15.75
CA ILE A 196 -30.71 -16.67 -15.93
C ILE A 196 -31.71 -17.37 -16.85
#